data_AF-A0A554ISX9-F1
#
_entry.id   AF-A0A554ISX9-F1
#
_cell.length_a   1.000
_cell.length_b   1.000
_cell.length_c   1.000
_cell.angle_alpha   90.00
_cell.angle_beta   90.00
_cell.angle_gamma   90.00
#
_symmetry.space_group_name_H-M   'P 1'
#
loop_
_entity.id
_entity.type
_entity.pdbx_description
1 polymer ?
#
loop_
_entity_poly.entity_id
_entity_poly.type
_entity_poly.pdbx_seq_one_letter_code
_entity_poly.pdbx_strand_id
1 'polypeptide(L)'
;MADLPTAPEYRNGLPVLTPEEFRTNYNTDQGINGIGSMTTFDFQGYVRTKDGVHFKDVLATNGLLKTETCKGIHVGTDGIVDYSAMTENRQMKGPQDVGEYDMYILVPGEIQRQTGCVCECDSCRRLDDFNGTKEELEKIYSGEGYIVIRMMLDPKEDPHARDKAAIIHDLIVHHIRAGKPLYEIESLQREWEGRLMGISENDLHREMRTRHLLA
;
A
#
# COMPACT_ATOMS: atom_id res chain seq x y z
N MET A 1 -23.79 31.37 3.30
CA MET A 1 -23.27 30.96 4.62
C MET A 1 -22.35 29.80 4.34
N ALA A 2 -21.07 29.90 4.71
CA ALA A 2 -20.16 28.76 4.60
C ALA A 2 -20.53 27.81 5.75
N ASP A 3 -20.87 26.57 5.43
CA ASP A 3 -21.12 25.54 6.44
C ASP A 3 -19.85 25.37 7.28
N LEU A 4 -20.00 25.46 8.59
CA LEU A 4 -18.93 25.14 9.53
C LEU A 4 -18.53 23.67 9.33
N PRO A 5 -17.24 23.32 9.36
CA PRO A 5 -16.82 21.93 9.23
C PRO A 5 -17.49 21.11 10.34
N THR A 6 -18.24 20.09 9.94
CA THR A 6 -18.84 19.11 10.85
C THR A 6 -17.75 18.50 11.72
N ALA A 7 -18.02 18.36 13.02
CA ALA A 7 -17.07 17.75 13.95
C ALA A 7 -16.64 16.35 13.45
N PRO A 8 -15.37 15.94 13.65
CA PRO A 8 -14.91 14.63 13.22
C PRO A 8 -15.72 13.54 13.94
N GLU A 9 -16.21 12.57 13.17
CA GLU A 9 -16.96 11.44 13.71
C GLU A 9 -16.01 10.30 14.08
N TYR A 10 -16.31 9.62 15.19
CA TYR A 10 -15.56 8.46 15.65
C TYR A 10 -16.48 7.29 15.97
N ARG A 11 -16.00 6.08 15.72
CA ARG A 11 -16.63 4.82 16.13
C ARG A 11 -15.56 3.96 16.80
N ASN A 12 -15.82 3.51 18.03
CA ASN A 12 -14.86 2.71 18.81
C ASN A 12 -13.46 3.35 18.92
N GLY A 13 -13.39 4.68 19.01
CA GLY A 13 -12.12 5.41 19.07
C GLY A 13 -11.40 5.62 17.74
N LEU A 14 -11.93 5.10 16.63
CA LEU A 14 -11.35 5.26 15.28
C LEU A 14 -12.17 6.22 14.42
N PRO A 15 -11.54 6.98 13.51
CA PRO A 15 -12.22 7.98 12.68
C PRO A 15 -13.22 7.32 11.72
N VAL A 16 -14.30 8.06 11.41
CA VAL A 16 -15.27 7.71 10.38
C VAL A 16 -15.18 8.76 9.26
N LEU A 17 -14.85 8.31 8.05
CA LEU A 17 -14.81 9.13 6.84
C LEU A 17 -16.00 8.86 5.94
N THR A 18 -16.37 9.85 5.14
CA THR A 18 -17.20 9.68 3.95
C THR A 18 -16.41 8.96 2.85
N PRO A 19 -17.07 8.40 1.82
CA PRO A 19 -16.38 7.75 0.70
C PRO A 19 -15.55 8.74 -0.10
N GLU A 20 -15.97 10.02 -0.16
CA GLU A 20 -15.26 11.06 -0.86
C GLU A 20 -13.97 11.48 -0.14
N GLU A 21 -14.02 11.65 1.18
CA GLU A 21 -12.82 11.93 1.99
C GLU A 21 -11.83 10.77 1.91
N PHE A 22 -12.31 9.54 2.06
CA PHE A 22 -11.47 8.35 1.93
C PHE A 22 -10.82 8.27 0.55
N ARG A 23 -11.61 8.43 -0.53
CA ARG A 23 -11.12 8.38 -1.91
C ARG A 23 -10.10 9.49 -2.18
N THR A 24 -10.36 10.69 -1.69
CA THR A 24 -9.46 11.84 -1.82
C THR A 24 -8.12 11.55 -1.15
N ASN A 25 -8.11 11.01 0.05
CA ASN A 25 -6.85 10.74 0.75
C ASN A 25 -6.11 9.50 0.19
N TYR A 26 -6.83 8.46 -0.22
CA TYR A 26 -6.25 7.22 -0.74
C TYR A 26 -5.68 7.36 -2.16
N ASN A 27 -6.38 8.08 -3.06
CA ASN A 27 -6.02 8.12 -4.49
C ASN A 27 -5.35 9.42 -4.94
N THR A 28 -5.23 10.44 -4.07
CA THR A 28 -4.62 11.70 -4.51
C THR A 28 -3.10 11.54 -4.57
N ASP A 29 -2.59 11.37 -5.78
CA ASP A 29 -1.26 11.84 -6.12
C ASP A 29 -1.20 13.32 -5.74
N GLN A 30 -0.55 13.67 -4.61
CA GLN A 30 -0.44 15.06 -4.14
C GLN A 30 0.25 16.01 -5.16
N GLY A 31 0.71 15.47 -6.30
CA GLY A 31 1.17 16.23 -7.46
C GLY A 31 0.11 16.93 -8.30
N ILE A 32 -1.18 16.60 -8.18
CA ILE A 32 -2.25 17.35 -8.90
C ILE A 32 -2.26 18.84 -8.47
N ASN A 33 -1.72 19.15 -7.29
CA ASN A 33 -1.63 20.51 -6.74
C ASN A 33 -0.24 21.15 -6.80
N GLY A 34 0.70 20.60 -7.59
CA GLY A 34 2.00 21.26 -7.83
C GLY A 34 2.94 21.37 -6.62
N ILE A 35 2.61 20.72 -5.50
CA ILE A 35 3.48 20.64 -4.32
C ILE A 35 4.11 19.25 -4.31
N GLY A 36 5.44 19.20 -4.44
CA GLY A 36 6.24 17.97 -4.49
C GLY A 36 6.36 17.23 -3.16
N SER A 37 5.28 17.13 -2.37
CA SER A 37 5.29 16.38 -1.11
C SER A 37 4.60 15.03 -1.31
N MET A 38 5.37 13.96 -1.14
CA MET A 38 4.84 12.60 -0.99
C MET A 38 4.38 12.46 0.46
N THR A 39 3.09 12.22 0.69
CA THR A 39 2.56 11.92 2.02
C THR A 39 1.97 10.53 2.00
N THR A 40 2.34 9.69 2.97
CA THR A 40 1.72 8.39 3.17
C THR A 40 0.37 8.60 3.86
N PHE A 41 -0.70 8.13 3.22
CA PHE A 41 -2.01 8.03 3.84
C PHE A 41 -2.03 6.78 4.72
N ASP A 42 -1.88 6.99 6.02
CA ASP A 42 -2.04 5.96 7.04
C ASP A 42 -3.45 6.07 7.64
N PHE A 43 -4.29 5.07 7.39
CA PHE A 43 -5.67 5.09 7.85
C PHE A 43 -6.11 3.73 8.39
N GLN A 44 -6.49 3.75 9.66
CA GLN A 44 -7.27 2.69 10.28
C GLN A 44 -8.56 3.30 10.83
N GLY A 45 -9.70 2.86 10.32
CA GLY A 45 -10.99 3.42 10.71
C GLY A 45 -12.15 2.95 9.86
N TYR A 46 -13.17 3.79 9.74
CA TYR A 46 -14.44 3.42 9.13
C TYR A 46 -14.77 4.32 7.95
N VAL A 47 -15.39 3.73 6.92
CA VAL A 47 -15.95 4.47 5.78
C VAL A 47 -17.46 4.26 5.73
N ARG A 48 -18.21 5.36 5.80
CA ARG A 48 -19.67 5.35 5.70
C ARG A 48 -20.10 5.36 4.23
N THR A 49 -20.71 4.29 3.77
CA THR A 49 -21.34 4.20 2.45
C THR A 49 -22.86 4.22 2.58
N LYS A 50 -23.57 4.11 1.45
CA LYS A 50 -25.04 3.94 1.44
C LYS A 50 -25.47 2.59 2.02
N ASP A 51 -24.59 1.59 1.97
CA ASP A 51 -24.87 0.21 2.36
C ASP A 51 -24.47 -0.09 3.82
N GLY A 52 -23.83 0.88 4.49
CA GLY A 52 -23.45 0.76 5.90
C GLY A 52 -22.12 1.43 6.21
N VAL A 53 -21.57 1.09 7.38
CA VAL A 53 -20.27 1.58 7.84
C VAL A 53 -19.32 0.40 7.84
N HIS A 54 -18.27 0.47 7.03
CA HIS A 54 -17.31 -0.61 6.83
C HIS A 54 -15.95 -0.22 7.38
N PHE A 55 -15.25 -1.17 7.97
CA PHE A 55 -13.89 -0.96 8.44
C PHE A 55 -12.91 -0.97 7.25
N LYS A 56 -11.88 -0.13 7.34
CA LYS A 56 -10.78 -0.01 6.40
C LYS A 56 -9.47 0.14 7.17
N ASP A 57 -8.48 -0.60 6.72
CA ASP A 57 -7.13 -0.65 7.29
C ASP A 57 -6.17 -0.58 6.11
N VAL A 58 -5.58 0.60 5.90
CA VAL A 58 -4.83 0.91 4.68
C VAL A 58 -3.59 1.76 4.97
N LEU A 59 -2.54 1.55 4.18
CA LEU A 59 -1.37 2.42 4.04
C LEU A 59 -1.19 2.68 2.55
N ALA A 60 -1.16 3.94 2.13
CA ALA A 60 -0.99 4.27 0.72
C ALA A 60 0.03 5.38 0.53
N THR A 61 1.06 5.13 -0.29
CA THR A 61 2.03 6.12 -0.71
C THR A 61 1.91 6.34 -2.21
N ASN A 62 1.59 7.57 -2.58
CA ASN A 62 1.25 7.98 -3.94
C ASN A 62 2.36 8.83 -4.56
N GLY A 63 2.45 8.82 -5.90
CA GLY A 63 3.31 9.73 -6.63
C GLY A 63 4.82 9.45 -6.51
N LEU A 64 5.22 8.20 -6.35
CA LEU A 64 6.63 7.79 -6.34
C LEU A 64 7.21 7.81 -7.76
N LEU A 65 8.47 8.23 -7.93
CA LEU A 65 9.19 8.18 -9.21
C LEU A 65 8.34 8.68 -10.42
N LYS A 66 7.85 9.92 -10.36
CA LYS A 66 6.86 10.42 -11.35
C LYS A 66 7.44 10.53 -12.76
N THR A 67 6.59 10.24 -13.74
CA THR A 67 6.80 10.58 -15.15
C THR A 67 6.63 12.09 -15.39
N GLU A 68 7.02 12.56 -16.57
CA GLU A 68 6.74 13.94 -17.02
C GLU A 68 5.23 14.21 -17.08
N THR A 69 4.43 13.16 -17.30
CA THR A 69 2.96 13.19 -17.30
C THR A 69 2.34 13.16 -15.89
N CYS A 70 3.16 13.33 -14.84
CA CYS A 70 2.78 13.35 -13.42
C CYS A 70 2.22 12.05 -12.85
N LYS A 71 2.22 10.95 -13.61
CA LYS A 71 1.86 9.62 -13.10
C LYS A 71 3.04 9.05 -12.32
N GLY A 72 2.81 8.64 -11.08
CA GLY A 72 3.83 7.97 -10.26
C GLY A 72 3.49 6.50 -10.02
N ILE A 73 4.46 5.81 -9.44
CA ILE A 73 4.24 4.54 -8.76
C ILE A 73 3.34 4.79 -7.54
N HIS A 74 2.34 3.93 -7.37
CA HIS A 74 1.50 3.85 -6.18
C HIS A 74 1.87 2.59 -5.41
N VAL A 75 2.09 2.71 -4.10
CA VAL A 75 2.28 1.58 -3.18
C VAL A 75 1.13 1.60 -2.19
N GLY A 76 0.26 0.61 -2.24
CA GLY A 76 -0.85 0.40 -1.29
C GLY A 76 -0.60 -0.85 -0.45
N THR A 77 -0.95 -0.83 0.82
CA THR A 77 -0.98 -1.99 1.71
C THR A 77 -2.32 -2.03 2.42
N ASP A 78 -3.09 -3.08 2.18
CA ASP A 78 -4.47 -3.21 2.62
C ASP A 78 -4.61 -4.39 3.58
N GLY A 79 -5.35 -4.17 4.67
CA GLY A 79 -5.91 -5.26 5.45
C GLY A 79 -7.02 -5.96 4.67
N ILE A 80 -6.88 -7.27 4.48
CA ILE A 80 -7.85 -8.11 3.78
C ILE A 80 -8.71 -8.84 4.81
N VAL A 81 -10.00 -9.01 4.49
CA VAL A 81 -10.93 -9.70 5.38
C VAL A 81 -10.51 -11.16 5.56
N ASP A 82 -10.57 -11.64 6.79
CA ASP A 82 -10.43 -13.06 7.06
C ASP A 82 -11.62 -13.86 6.49
N TYR A 83 -11.37 -14.59 5.40
CA TYR A 83 -12.37 -15.47 4.80
C TYR A 83 -12.50 -16.83 5.50
N SER A 84 -11.57 -17.21 6.40
CA SER A 84 -11.60 -18.50 7.08
C SER A 84 -12.72 -18.61 8.12
N ALA A 85 -13.14 -17.48 8.70
CA ALA A 85 -14.16 -17.42 9.74
C ALA A 85 -15.57 -17.08 9.25
N MET A 86 -15.78 -16.79 7.95
CA MET A 86 -17.04 -16.18 7.48
C MET A 86 -17.80 -17.03 6.45
N THR A 87 -19.03 -17.44 6.79
CA THR A 87 -19.95 -18.14 5.88
C THR A 87 -20.89 -17.24 5.07
N GLU A 88 -21.12 -15.97 5.43
CA GLU A 88 -22.19 -15.18 4.78
C GLU A 88 -21.94 -13.69 4.51
N ASN A 89 -20.91 -13.03 5.09
CA ASN A 89 -20.69 -11.59 4.88
C ASN A 89 -19.22 -11.25 4.60
N ARG A 90 -18.89 -10.82 3.38
CA ARG A 90 -17.52 -10.49 2.92
C ARG A 90 -17.05 -9.08 3.33
N GLN A 91 -17.48 -8.57 4.48
CA GLN A 91 -17.23 -7.18 4.90
C GLN A 91 -16.53 -7.12 6.26
N MET A 92 -15.43 -6.36 6.35
CA MET A 92 -14.78 -6.04 7.63
C MET A 92 -15.65 -5.07 8.44
N LYS A 93 -15.93 -5.44 9.70
CA LYS A 93 -16.69 -4.65 10.68
C LYS A 93 -15.78 -4.03 11.75
N GLY A 94 -14.56 -4.52 11.91
CA GLY A 94 -13.54 -3.92 12.78
C GLY A 94 -12.16 -4.54 12.59
N PRO A 95 -11.15 -4.07 13.36
CA PRO A 95 -9.76 -4.54 13.27
C PRO A 95 -9.60 -6.05 13.43
N GLN A 96 -10.45 -6.69 14.24
CA GLN A 96 -10.43 -8.13 14.48
C GLN A 96 -10.83 -8.98 13.26
N ASP A 97 -11.40 -8.36 12.22
CA ASP A 97 -11.81 -9.05 11.00
C ASP A 97 -10.71 -9.04 9.92
N VAL A 98 -9.55 -8.39 10.18
CA VAL A 98 -8.39 -8.42 9.28
C VAL A 98 -7.69 -9.76 9.42
N GLY A 99 -7.60 -10.50 8.32
CA GLY A 99 -6.98 -11.83 8.27
C GLY A 99 -5.56 -11.84 7.72
N GLU A 100 -5.24 -10.89 6.83
CA GLU A 100 -3.93 -10.79 6.20
C GLU A 100 -3.68 -9.35 5.72
N TYR A 101 -2.43 -9.07 5.35
CA TYR A 101 -2.02 -7.82 4.70
C TYR A 101 -1.45 -8.09 3.32
N ASP A 102 -2.03 -7.46 2.31
CA ASP A 102 -1.55 -7.50 0.94
C ASP A 102 -0.99 -6.14 0.54
N MET A 103 0.11 -6.15 -0.21
CA MET A 103 0.66 -4.96 -0.84
C MET A 103 0.46 -4.99 -2.36
N TYR A 104 -0.01 -3.87 -2.89
CA TYR A 104 -0.22 -3.65 -4.31
C TYR A 104 0.64 -2.47 -4.77
N ILE A 105 1.50 -2.72 -5.75
CA ILE A 105 2.37 -1.69 -6.34
C ILE A 105 1.96 -1.50 -7.80
N LEU A 106 1.43 -0.33 -8.14
CA LEU A 106 1.08 0.03 -9.50
C LEU A 106 2.25 0.79 -10.13
N VAL A 107 2.70 0.33 -11.30
CA VAL A 107 3.87 0.87 -12.01
C VAL A 107 3.45 1.34 -13.41
N PRO A 108 3.39 2.66 -13.65
CA PRO A 108 3.16 3.21 -14.98
C PRO A 108 4.10 2.63 -16.04
N GLY A 109 3.57 2.28 -17.22
CA GLY A 109 4.36 1.68 -18.32
C GLY A 109 5.54 2.54 -18.79
N GLU A 110 5.43 3.86 -18.72
CA GLU A 110 6.54 4.78 -19.01
C GLU A 110 7.70 4.59 -18.02
N ILE A 111 7.40 4.41 -16.72
CA ILE A 111 8.41 4.13 -15.70
C ILE A 111 9.05 2.77 -15.96
N GLN A 112 8.25 1.74 -16.24
CA GLN A 112 8.77 0.40 -16.56
C GLN A 112 9.78 0.44 -17.72
N ARG A 113 9.48 1.23 -18.76
CA ARG A 113 10.38 1.47 -19.89
C ARG A 113 11.66 2.20 -19.46
N GLN A 114 11.54 3.26 -18.66
CA GLN A 114 12.69 4.05 -18.18
C GLN A 114 13.62 3.23 -17.27
N THR A 115 13.06 2.38 -16.42
CA THR A 115 13.81 1.54 -15.46
C THR A 115 14.25 0.20 -16.03
N GLY A 116 13.90 -0.10 -17.29
CA GLY A 116 14.28 -1.35 -17.95
C GLY A 116 13.71 -2.59 -17.25
N CYS A 117 12.46 -2.52 -16.80
CA CYS A 117 11.78 -3.64 -16.15
C CYS A 117 10.44 -3.96 -16.83
N VAL A 118 9.88 -5.11 -16.47
CA VAL A 118 8.56 -5.58 -16.89
C VAL A 118 7.84 -6.06 -15.65
N CYS A 119 6.78 -5.35 -15.24
CA CYS A 119 5.99 -5.72 -14.07
C CYS A 119 4.61 -6.22 -14.52
N GLU A 120 4.32 -7.48 -14.21
CA GLU A 120 3.09 -8.17 -14.60
C GLU A 120 2.61 -9.06 -13.44
N CYS A 121 1.32 -8.96 -13.11
CA CYS A 121 0.69 -9.78 -12.10
C CYS A 121 1.36 -9.62 -10.72
N ASP A 122 2.11 -10.65 -10.35
CA ASP A 122 2.65 -10.83 -9.02
C ASP A 122 4.18 -10.63 -9.02
N SER A 123 4.76 -10.16 -10.12
CA SER A 123 6.21 -10.08 -10.25
C SER A 123 6.69 -8.92 -11.10
N CYS A 124 7.90 -8.45 -10.81
CA CYS A 124 8.62 -7.56 -11.69
C CYS A 124 9.99 -8.16 -12.02
N ARG A 125 10.36 -8.15 -13.29
CA ARG A 125 11.60 -8.73 -13.81
C ARG A 125 12.40 -7.72 -14.61
N ARG A 126 13.69 -7.99 -14.79
CA ARG A 126 14.53 -7.21 -15.70
C ARG A 126 14.04 -7.40 -17.13
N LEU A 127 14.18 -6.37 -17.95
CA LEU A 127 13.89 -6.46 -19.38
C LEU A 127 14.75 -7.54 -20.07
N ASP A 128 16.01 -7.71 -19.63
CA ASP A 128 16.92 -8.74 -20.17
C ASP A 128 16.40 -10.17 -19.95
N ASP A 129 15.56 -10.37 -18.92
CA ASP A 129 14.97 -11.67 -18.57
C ASP A 129 13.57 -11.86 -19.20
N PHE A 130 13.10 -10.88 -20.00
CA PHE A 130 11.81 -10.95 -20.66
C PHE A 130 11.92 -11.76 -21.97
N ASN A 131 11.23 -12.91 -22.01
CA ASN A 131 11.26 -13.83 -23.16
C ASN A 131 10.11 -13.61 -24.17
N GLY A 132 9.47 -12.44 -24.16
CA GLY A 132 8.38 -12.10 -25.08
C GLY A 132 8.82 -11.34 -26.34
N THR A 133 7.87 -11.10 -27.23
CA THR A 133 8.05 -10.31 -28.44
C THR A 133 8.08 -8.80 -28.15
N LYS A 134 8.60 -8.03 -29.11
CA LYS A 134 8.54 -6.55 -29.04
C LYS A 134 7.10 -6.03 -28.98
N GLU A 135 6.17 -6.69 -29.65
CA GLU A 135 4.76 -6.31 -29.68
C GLU A 135 4.09 -6.52 -28.31
N GLU A 136 4.40 -7.63 -27.64
CA GLU A 136 3.97 -7.87 -26.26
C GLU A 136 4.56 -6.83 -25.30
N LEU A 137 5.85 -6.50 -25.45
CA LEU A 137 6.50 -5.49 -24.62
C LEU A 137 5.85 -4.11 -24.76
N GLU A 138 5.56 -3.67 -25.99
CA GLU A 138 4.88 -2.39 -26.21
C GLU A 138 3.45 -2.41 -25.65
N LYS A 139 2.75 -3.55 -25.72
CA LYS A 139 1.44 -3.70 -25.08
C LYS A 139 1.54 -3.55 -23.56
N ILE A 140 2.55 -4.14 -22.93
CA ILE A 140 2.78 -3.98 -21.48
C ILE A 140 3.05 -2.51 -21.14
N TYR A 141 3.95 -1.85 -21.88
CA TYR A 141 4.30 -0.44 -21.66
C TYR A 141 3.18 0.54 -22.00
N SER A 142 2.16 0.11 -22.75
CA SER A 142 0.96 0.92 -22.99
C SER A 142 0.02 0.98 -21.78
N GLY A 143 0.17 0.07 -20.82
CA GLY A 143 -0.67 -0.05 -19.64
C GLY A 143 0.05 0.24 -18.32
N GLU A 144 -0.64 -0.07 -17.23
CA GLU A 144 -0.09 -0.08 -15.87
C GLU A 144 0.29 -1.51 -15.52
N GLY A 145 1.56 -1.69 -15.12
CA GLY A 145 2.04 -2.93 -14.53
C GLY A 145 1.66 -2.97 -13.06
N TYR A 146 1.64 -4.15 -12.49
CA TYR A 146 1.35 -4.34 -11.08
C TYR A 146 2.26 -5.40 -10.46
N ILE A 147 2.54 -5.23 -9.18
CA ILE A 147 3.23 -6.20 -8.33
C ILE A 147 2.31 -6.42 -7.13
N VAL A 148 1.89 -7.67 -6.92
CA VAL A 148 1.12 -8.08 -5.73
C VAL A 148 2.05 -8.85 -4.80
N ILE A 149 2.12 -8.43 -3.54
CA ILE A 149 2.90 -9.08 -2.51
C ILE A 149 1.98 -9.46 -1.37
N ARG A 150 1.79 -10.76 -1.18
CA ARG A 150 1.04 -11.30 -0.04
C ARG A 150 1.99 -11.45 1.14
N MET A 151 1.73 -10.73 2.23
CA MET A 151 2.58 -10.83 3.42
C MET A 151 2.14 -12.02 4.27
N MET A 152 3.11 -12.78 4.74
CA MET A 152 2.96 -13.86 5.72
C MET A 152 2.84 -13.29 7.14
N LEU A 153 1.94 -12.33 7.33
CA LEU A 153 1.62 -11.70 8.61
C LEU A 153 0.19 -12.08 8.97
N ASP A 154 0.01 -12.80 10.07
CA ASP A 154 -1.31 -13.21 10.58
C ASP A 154 -1.71 -12.31 11.76
N PRO A 155 -2.65 -11.34 11.58
CA PRO A 155 -3.08 -10.44 12.63
C PRO A 155 -3.79 -11.14 13.81
N LYS A 156 -4.22 -12.40 13.65
CA LYS A 156 -4.83 -13.17 14.74
C LYS A 156 -3.80 -13.74 15.69
N GLU A 157 -2.64 -14.13 15.17
CA GLU A 157 -1.54 -14.70 15.95
C GLU A 157 -0.51 -13.64 16.35
N ASP A 158 -0.44 -12.54 15.61
CA ASP A 158 0.53 -11.47 15.80
C ASP A 158 -0.16 -10.10 15.99
N PRO A 159 -0.28 -9.59 17.23
CA PRO A 159 -0.90 -8.28 17.49
C PRO A 159 -0.13 -7.11 16.86
N HIS A 160 1.11 -7.34 16.41
CA HIS A 160 1.96 -6.35 15.75
C HIS A 160 2.00 -6.50 14.22
N ALA A 161 1.14 -7.34 13.62
CA ALA A 161 1.11 -7.57 12.19
C ALA A 161 0.99 -6.26 11.39
N ARG A 162 0.16 -5.30 11.84
CA ARG A 162 0.02 -4.00 11.19
C ARG A 162 1.33 -3.20 11.20
N ASP A 163 2.00 -3.13 12.35
CA ASP A 163 3.25 -2.39 12.50
C ASP A 163 4.35 -2.97 11.60
N LYS A 164 4.40 -4.30 11.50
CA LYS A 164 5.33 -5.01 10.60
C LYS A 164 5.01 -4.72 9.14
N ALA A 165 3.73 -4.74 8.75
CA ALA A 165 3.30 -4.35 7.40
C ALA A 165 3.68 -2.90 7.08
N ALA A 166 3.55 -1.98 8.05
CA ALA A 166 3.96 -0.59 7.91
C ALA A 166 5.47 -0.42 7.70
N ILE A 167 6.30 -1.19 8.42
CA ILE A 167 7.75 -1.22 8.21
C ILE A 167 8.09 -1.71 6.80
N ILE A 168 7.47 -2.79 6.33
CA ILE A 168 7.70 -3.33 4.97
C ILE A 168 7.24 -2.31 3.91
N HIS A 169 6.11 -1.64 4.11
CA HIS A 169 5.64 -0.55 3.27
C HIS A 169 6.67 0.57 3.16
N ASP A 170 7.13 1.09 4.30
CA ASP A 170 8.12 2.16 4.36
C ASP A 170 9.44 1.78 3.66
N LEU A 171 9.89 0.54 3.83
CA LEU A 171 11.08 0.00 3.16
C LEU A 171 10.97 0.01 1.65
N ILE A 172 9.84 -0.47 1.12
CA ILE A 172 9.60 -0.53 -0.32
C ILE A 172 9.46 0.87 -0.89
N VAL A 173 8.76 1.77 -0.20
CA VAL A 173 8.68 3.19 -0.53
C VAL A 173 10.09 3.79 -0.62
N HIS A 174 10.93 3.60 0.39
CA HIS A 174 12.30 4.13 0.38
C HIS A 174 13.17 3.52 -0.73
N HIS A 175 13.02 2.22 -1.01
CA HIS A 175 13.71 1.55 -2.12
C HIS A 175 13.37 2.19 -3.46
N ILE A 176 12.08 2.39 -3.74
CA ILE A 176 11.59 3.02 -4.97
C ILE A 176 12.04 4.48 -5.06
N ARG A 177 11.95 5.25 -3.96
CA ARG A 177 12.40 6.65 -3.92
C ARG A 177 13.88 6.81 -4.23
N ALA A 178 14.70 5.85 -3.82
CA ALA A 178 16.13 5.85 -4.10
C ALA A 178 16.47 5.48 -5.56
N GLY A 179 15.46 5.23 -6.41
CA GLY A 179 15.66 4.81 -7.80
C GLY A 179 16.26 3.41 -7.92
N LYS A 180 16.13 2.59 -6.88
CA LYS A 180 16.65 1.22 -6.90
C LYS A 180 15.79 0.31 -7.78
N PRO A 181 16.33 -0.82 -8.26
CA PRO A 181 15.63 -1.64 -9.23
C PRO A 181 14.35 -2.26 -8.67
N LEU A 182 13.24 -2.14 -9.42
CA LEU A 182 11.92 -2.62 -9.01
C LEU A 182 11.84 -4.16 -8.90
N TYR A 183 12.64 -4.88 -9.67
CA TYR A 183 12.71 -6.34 -9.62
C TYR A 183 13.36 -6.89 -8.33
N GLU A 184 13.96 -6.04 -7.50
CA GLU A 184 14.51 -6.44 -6.19
C GLU A 184 13.47 -6.39 -5.05
N ILE A 185 12.29 -5.80 -5.29
CA ILE A 185 11.27 -5.56 -4.26
C ILE A 185 10.82 -6.87 -3.57
N GLU A 186 10.60 -7.93 -4.33
CA GLU A 186 10.16 -9.22 -3.77
C GLU A 186 11.24 -9.85 -2.87
N SER A 187 12.52 -9.69 -3.24
CA SER A 187 13.63 -10.18 -2.41
C SER A 187 13.78 -9.35 -1.13
N LEU A 188 13.64 -8.03 -1.25
CA LEU A 188 13.65 -7.11 -0.11
C LEU A 188 12.51 -7.41 0.86
N GLN A 189 11.30 -7.63 0.36
CA GLN A 189 10.15 -7.98 1.20
C GLN A 189 10.40 -9.28 1.96
N ARG A 190 10.81 -10.36 1.27
CA ARG A 190 11.07 -11.65 1.92
C ARG A 190 12.16 -11.58 2.99
N GLU A 191 13.23 -10.82 2.73
CA GLU A 191 14.29 -10.60 3.72
C GLU A 191 13.74 -9.95 4.99
N TRP A 192 12.94 -8.90 4.85
CA TRP A 192 12.42 -8.15 5.99
C TRP A 192 11.29 -8.86 6.73
N GLU A 193 10.42 -9.55 6.01
CA GLU A 193 9.42 -10.42 6.62
C GLU A 193 10.09 -11.49 7.49
N GLY A 194 11.15 -12.15 6.98
CA GLY A 194 11.96 -13.09 7.75
C GLY A 194 12.57 -12.49 9.02
N ARG A 195 13.05 -11.25 8.96
CA ARG A 195 13.58 -10.52 10.13
C ARG A 195 12.48 -10.18 11.14
N LEU A 196 11.29 -9.84 10.68
CA LEU A 196 10.17 -9.38 11.52
C LEU A 196 9.37 -10.53 12.16
N MET A 197 9.41 -11.75 11.61
CA MET A 197 8.73 -12.91 12.22
C MET A 197 9.22 -13.25 13.63
N GLY A 198 10.46 -12.88 14.00
CA GLY A 198 11.03 -13.14 15.31
C GLY A 198 11.43 -11.88 16.10
N ILE A 199 11.03 -10.70 15.64
CA ILE A 199 11.43 -9.44 16.29
C ILE A 199 10.78 -9.29 17.66
N SER A 200 11.53 -8.82 18.65
CA SER A 200 10.97 -8.47 19.96
C SER A 200 10.16 -7.18 19.86
N GLU A 201 9.17 -6.98 20.73
CA GLU A 201 8.37 -5.74 20.77
C GLU A 201 9.25 -4.49 20.95
N ASN A 202 10.28 -4.58 21.79
CA ASN A 202 11.22 -3.46 22.01
C ASN A 202 12.00 -3.10 20.75
N ASP A 203 12.43 -4.10 19.98
CA ASP A 203 13.16 -3.88 18.73
C ASP A 203 12.23 -3.43 17.62
N LEU A 204 10.99 -3.92 17.58
CA LEU A 204 9.96 -3.42 16.68
C LEU A 204 9.68 -1.93 16.92
N HIS A 205 9.44 -1.52 18.16
CA HIS A 205 9.26 -0.11 18.52
C HIS A 205 10.50 0.75 18.19
N ARG A 206 11.70 0.16 18.21
CA ARG A 206 12.93 0.86 17.79
C ARG A 206 12.96 1.05 16.28
N GLU A 207 12.61 0.01 15.51
CA GLU A 207 12.51 0.09 14.06
C GLU A 207 11.49 1.13 13.62
N MET A 208 10.28 1.11 14.21
CA MET A 208 9.25 2.09 13.90
C MET A 208 9.68 3.53 14.21
N ARG A 209 10.35 3.78 15.34
CA ARG A 209 10.91 5.11 15.67
C ARG A 209 11.99 5.56 14.70
N THR A 210 12.89 4.64 14.33
CA THR A 210 13.98 4.92 13.37
C THR A 210 13.42 5.36 12.01
N ARG A 211 12.23 4.86 11.67
CA ARG A 211 11.52 5.13 10.43
C ARG A 211 10.49 6.26 10.54
N HIS A 212 10.38 6.91 11.69
CA HIS A 212 9.37 7.93 11.96
C HIS A 212 7.91 7.45 11.74
N LEU A 213 7.66 6.16 11.97
CA LEU A 213 6.33 5.55 11.91
C LEU A 213 5.59 5.62 13.25
N LEU A 214 6.28 6.01 14.32
CA LEU A 214 5.68 6.39 15.59
C LEU A 214 5.70 7.92 15.71
N ALA A 215 4.55 8.50 16.03
CA ALA A 215 4.40 9.92 16.33
C ALA A 215 5.00 10.29 17.70
#